data_AF-A0A661AKB6-F1
#
_entry.id   AF-A0A661AKB6-F1
#
_cell.length_a   1.000
_cell.length_b   1.000
_cell.length_c   1.000
_cell.angle_alpha   90.00
_cell.angle_beta   90.00
_cell.angle_gamma   90.00
#
_symmetry.space_group_name_H-M   'P 1'
#
loop_
_entity.id
_entity.type
_entity.pdbx_description
1 polymer ?
#
loop_
_entity_poly.entity_id
_entity_poly.type
_entity_poly.pdbx_seq_one_letter_code
_entity_poly.pdbx_strand_id
1 'polypeptide(L)'
;MWILAGIVIAGSMFTEGRGVKRIKDGVYLTGGWRGGYVVYCVPVPEGAYEVKASVVFSRMRGDASVYVRMGREWRLWEGTELHEWHSSRPEYLPVEEDTFCLMIRADGGFFSRERFWIKSVAFDFKTLKIPQNIYERAKEEGARIRGRYLYVEAKGLYTGSESQRRALARRAAVVEAMRKATRILGTQELKNFEVMEEGEEEDGIRVVLMVPIPVGEGNDKEE
;
A
#
# COMPACT_ATOMS: atom_id res chain seq x y z
N MET A 1 -5.82 17.78 -7.87
CA MET A 1 -5.82 17.13 -9.19
C MET A 1 -5.24 15.73 -9.03
N TRP A 2 -6.03 14.69 -9.32
CA TRP A 2 -5.63 13.28 -9.25
C TRP A 2 -5.00 12.86 -10.58
N ILE A 3 -3.96 12.04 -10.54
CA ILE A 3 -3.39 11.44 -11.74
C ILE A 3 -3.57 9.93 -11.61
N LEU A 4 -4.01 9.28 -12.69
CA LEU A 4 -3.98 7.82 -12.78
C LEU A 4 -2.59 7.41 -13.25
N ALA A 5 -1.86 6.71 -12.40
CA ALA A 5 -0.64 6.02 -12.81
C ALA A 5 -1.00 4.55 -13.06
N GLY A 6 -1.09 4.16 -14.34
CA GLY A 6 -1.41 2.81 -14.76
C GLY A 6 -0.14 2.00 -15.03
N ILE A 7 0.00 0.85 -14.37
CA ILE A 7 1.06 -0.13 -14.64
C ILE A 7 0.41 -1.39 -15.19
N VAL A 8 0.67 -1.69 -16.46
CA VAL A 8 0.24 -2.94 -17.11
C VAL A 8 1.44 -3.84 -17.25
N ILE A 9 1.32 -5.06 -16.73
CA ILE A 9 2.36 -6.10 -16.83
C ILE A 9 1.82 -7.29 -17.63
N ALA A 10 2.68 -7.81 -18.50
CA ALA A 10 2.44 -9.08 -19.17
C ALA A 10 2.28 -10.18 -18.11
N GLY A 11 1.36 -11.11 -18.30
CA GLY A 11 1.12 -12.20 -17.35
C GLY A 11 2.38 -13.06 -17.11
N SER A 12 3.33 -13.09 -18.05
CA SER A 12 4.62 -13.77 -17.93
C SER A 12 5.64 -13.09 -17.00
N MET A 13 5.43 -11.82 -16.64
CA MET A 13 6.31 -11.03 -15.77
C MET A 13 5.82 -11.03 -14.32
N PHE A 14 6.12 -12.11 -13.61
CA PHE A 14 5.79 -12.30 -12.20
C PHE A 14 7.06 -12.42 -11.34
N THR A 15 6.97 -12.02 -10.07
CA THR A 15 8.07 -12.06 -9.10
C THR A 15 8.32 -13.45 -8.54
N GLU A 16 7.27 -14.20 -8.26
CA GLU A 16 7.34 -15.56 -7.71
C GLU A 16 6.26 -16.45 -8.32
N GLY A 17 6.51 -17.74 -8.46
CA GLY A 17 5.46 -18.66 -8.87
C GLY A 17 5.81 -20.13 -8.73
N ARG A 18 4.76 -20.94 -8.63
CA ARG A 18 4.80 -22.41 -8.55
C ARG A 18 3.70 -23.01 -9.40
N GLY A 19 3.99 -24.14 -10.06
CA GLY A 19 3.00 -24.82 -10.90
C GLY A 19 2.64 -24.00 -12.14
N VAL A 20 3.62 -23.25 -12.65
CA VAL A 20 3.47 -22.29 -13.75
C VAL A 20 4.12 -22.83 -15.02
N LYS A 21 3.44 -22.69 -16.15
CA LYS A 21 4.03 -22.85 -17.48
C LYS A 21 3.90 -21.54 -18.26
N ARG A 22 5.03 -20.90 -18.56
CA ARG A 22 5.07 -19.67 -19.37
C ARG A 22 4.76 -19.99 -20.83
N ILE A 23 3.86 -19.23 -21.45
CA ILE A 23 3.49 -19.37 -22.86
C ILE A 23 3.33 -17.96 -23.45
N LYS A 24 4.28 -17.56 -24.30
CA LYS A 24 4.37 -16.19 -24.85
C LYS A 24 4.29 -15.15 -23.72
N ASP A 25 3.36 -14.20 -23.82
CA ASP A 25 3.19 -13.08 -22.90
C ASP A 25 2.34 -13.40 -21.67
N GLY A 26 1.91 -14.66 -21.49
CA GLY A 26 1.10 -15.06 -20.34
C GLY A 26 1.56 -16.35 -19.67
N VAL A 27 0.82 -16.75 -18.65
CA VAL A 27 1.14 -17.91 -17.81
C VAL A 27 -0.03 -18.85 -17.65
N TYR A 28 0.24 -20.13 -17.86
CA TYR A 28 -0.68 -21.19 -17.52
C TYR A 28 -0.43 -21.63 -16.08
N LEU A 29 -1.43 -21.48 -15.22
CA LEU A 29 -1.36 -21.89 -13.83
C LEU A 29 -2.11 -23.21 -13.64
N THR A 30 -1.52 -24.14 -12.89
CA THR A 30 -2.15 -25.44 -12.62
C THR A 30 -2.30 -25.69 -11.13
N GLY A 31 -3.53 -25.97 -10.66
CA GLY A 31 -3.86 -26.24 -9.25
C GLY A 31 -3.13 -27.47 -8.70
N GLY A 32 -3.31 -28.66 -9.28
CA GLY A 32 -2.57 -29.87 -8.90
C GLY A 32 -2.60 -30.19 -7.38
N TRP A 33 -1.72 -31.10 -6.93
CA TRP A 33 -1.71 -31.56 -5.53
C TRP A 33 -1.30 -30.47 -4.52
N ARG A 34 -0.49 -29.50 -4.94
CA ARG A 34 0.14 -28.53 -4.03
C ARG A 34 -0.32 -27.08 -4.25
N GLY A 35 -1.32 -26.86 -5.10
CA GLY A 35 -1.71 -25.52 -5.57
C GLY A 35 -0.67 -24.94 -6.53
N GLY A 36 -1.15 -24.27 -7.57
CA GLY A 36 -0.32 -23.39 -8.39
C GLY A 36 -0.55 -21.94 -7.96
N TYR A 37 0.51 -21.12 -7.91
CA TYR A 37 0.35 -19.69 -7.70
C TYR A 37 1.36 -18.87 -8.51
N VAL A 38 1.01 -17.62 -8.76
CA VAL A 38 1.91 -16.57 -9.25
C VAL A 38 1.73 -15.31 -8.40
N VAL A 39 2.81 -14.57 -8.21
CA VAL A 39 2.86 -13.32 -7.47
C VAL A 39 3.32 -12.22 -8.40
N TYR A 40 2.54 -11.15 -8.48
CA TYR A 40 2.85 -9.93 -9.23
C TYR A 40 3.08 -8.81 -8.24
N CYS A 41 4.27 -8.21 -8.23
CA CYS A 41 4.59 -7.07 -7.39
C CYS A 41 5.02 -5.89 -8.25
N VAL A 42 4.49 -4.70 -7.96
CA VAL A 42 4.88 -3.46 -8.63
C VAL A 42 5.29 -2.41 -7.60
N PRO A 43 6.31 -1.59 -7.90
CA PRO A 43 6.63 -0.44 -7.05
C PRO A 43 5.43 0.51 -7.02
N VAL A 44 5.11 1.01 -5.83
CA VAL A 44 4.00 1.94 -5.66
C VAL A 44 4.47 3.33 -6.13
N PRO A 45 3.75 3.98 -7.07
CA PRO A 45 4.08 5.34 -7.48
C PRO A 45 4.02 6.31 -6.31
N GLU A 46 4.87 7.33 -6.34
CA GLU A 46 4.91 8.35 -5.30
C GLU A 46 3.55 9.05 -5.15
N GLY A 47 3.07 9.19 -3.92
CA GLY A 47 1.75 9.80 -3.64
C GLY A 47 0.54 8.91 -3.97
N ALA A 48 0.74 7.66 -4.39
CA ALA A 48 -0.34 6.69 -4.56
C ALA A 48 -0.94 6.29 -3.20
N TYR A 49 -2.26 6.38 -3.07
CA TYR A 49 -2.97 6.04 -1.83
C TYR A 49 -4.03 4.95 -2.00
N GLU A 50 -4.45 4.70 -3.24
CA GLU A 50 -5.47 3.73 -3.61
C GLU A 50 -5.04 3.04 -4.90
N VAL A 51 -5.30 1.74 -5.04
CA VAL A 51 -5.01 0.96 -6.25
C VAL A 51 -6.19 0.11 -6.66
N LYS A 52 -6.54 0.13 -7.95
CA LYS A 52 -7.44 -0.84 -8.56
C LYS A 52 -6.60 -1.88 -9.27
N ALA A 53 -6.74 -3.13 -8.86
CA ALA A 53 -6.06 -4.25 -9.50
C ALA A 53 -7.03 -4.95 -10.46
N SER A 54 -6.54 -5.26 -11.66
CA SER A 54 -7.31 -5.95 -12.69
C SER A 54 -6.50 -7.10 -13.28
N VAL A 55 -7.15 -8.22 -13.55
CA VAL A 55 -6.53 -9.42 -14.12
C VAL A 55 -7.38 -9.89 -15.30
N VAL A 56 -6.72 -10.12 -16.43
CA VAL A 56 -7.36 -10.72 -17.60
C VAL A 56 -7.01 -12.20 -17.66
N PHE A 57 -8.03 -13.03 -17.46
CA PHE A 57 -7.95 -14.46 -17.59
C PHE A 57 -8.40 -14.93 -18.98
N SER A 58 -7.98 -16.14 -19.34
CA SER A 58 -8.50 -16.83 -20.50
C SER A 58 -8.41 -18.33 -20.32
N ARG A 59 -9.30 -19.06 -21.01
CA ARG A 59 -9.32 -20.52 -21.00
C ARG A 59 -9.33 -21.09 -19.56
N MET A 60 -10.23 -20.57 -18.73
CA MET A 60 -10.38 -21.02 -17.34
C MET A 60 -11.15 -22.32 -17.25
N ARG A 61 -10.70 -23.20 -16.36
CA ARG A 61 -11.39 -24.40 -15.93
C ARG A 61 -11.13 -24.57 -14.43
N GLY A 62 -12.14 -24.33 -13.60
CA GLY A 62 -12.03 -24.26 -12.14
C GLY A 62 -11.93 -22.83 -11.62
N ASP A 63 -11.76 -22.71 -10.31
CA ASP A 63 -11.80 -21.41 -9.62
C ASP A 63 -10.39 -20.84 -9.48
N ALA A 64 -10.29 -19.51 -9.42
CA ALA A 64 -9.04 -18.85 -9.07
C ALA A 64 -9.25 -18.04 -7.79
N SER A 65 -8.36 -18.20 -6.81
CA SER A 65 -8.32 -17.31 -5.66
C SER A 65 -7.30 -16.21 -5.87
N VAL A 66 -7.74 -14.98 -5.65
CA VAL A 66 -6.91 -13.79 -5.70
C VAL A 66 -6.64 -13.34 -4.27
N TYR A 67 -5.36 -13.19 -3.95
CA TYR A 67 -4.88 -12.71 -2.66
C TYR A 67 -4.17 -11.38 -2.84
N VAL A 68 -4.40 -10.47 -1.92
CA VAL A 68 -3.68 -9.18 -1.84
C VAL A 68 -2.75 -9.24 -0.65
N ARG A 69 -1.53 -8.73 -0.83
CA ARG A 69 -0.60 -8.56 0.27
C ARG A 69 -0.93 -7.28 1.04
N MET A 70 -1.20 -7.43 2.33
CA MET A 70 -1.43 -6.33 3.27
C MET A 70 -0.36 -6.40 4.36
N GLY A 71 0.64 -5.53 4.27
CA GLY A 71 1.81 -5.62 5.14
C GLY A 71 2.58 -6.93 4.90
N ARG A 72 2.78 -7.71 5.96
CA ARG A 72 3.48 -9.01 5.87
C ARG A 72 2.56 -10.20 5.59
N GLU A 73 1.26 -9.98 5.43
CA GLU A 73 0.26 -11.05 5.33
C GLU A 73 -0.39 -11.09 3.94
N TRP A 74 -0.71 -12.30 3.48
CA TRP A 74 -1.56 -12.52 2.31
C TRP A 74 -3.00 -12.72 2.76
N ARG A 75 -3.92 -11.91 2.24
CA ARG A 75 -5.36 -12.02 2.54
C ARG A 75 -6.13 -12.41 1.30
N LEU A 76 -6.99 -13.41 1.44
CA LEU A 76 -7.92 -13.78 0.36
C LEU A 76 -8.80 -12.58 0.09
N TRP A 77 -8.80 -12.14 -1.16
CA TRP A 77 -9.62 -11.04 -1.61
C TRP A 77 -10.89 -11.57 -2.26
N GLU A 78 -10.76 -12.43 -3.28
CA GLU A 78 -11.91 -12.97 -4.01
C GLU A 78 -11.57 -14.32 -4.66
N GLY A 79 -12.56 -15.23 -4.70
CA GLY A 79 -12.55 -16.41 -5.57
C GLY A 79 -13.35 -16.09 -6.83
N THR A 80 -12.81 -16.36 -8.02
CA THR A 80 -13.40 -15.97 -9.31
C THR A 80 -13.50 -17.12 -10.31
N GLU A 81 -14.63 -17.15 -11.03
CA GLU A 81 -14.90 -17.98 -12.21
C GLU A 81 -14.88 -17.14 -13.52
N LEU A 82 -14.61 -15.84 -13.43
CA LEU A 82 -14.78 -14.88 -14.53
C LEU A 82 -13.54 -14.74 -15.43
N HIS A 83 -13.76 -14.56 -16.73
CA HIS A 83 -12.68 -14.31 -17.70
C HIS A 83 -11.92 -13.00 -17.46
N GLU A 84 -12.52 -12.03 -16.78
CA GLU A 84 -11.86 -10.82 -16.32
C GLU A 84 -12.23 -10.60 -14.86
N TRP A 85 -11.23 -10.21 -14.08
CA TRP A 85 -11.40 -9.88 -12.67
C TRP A 85 -10.90 -8.47 -12.42
N HIS A 86 -11.62 -7.75 -11.57
CA HIS A 86 -11.26 -6.44 -11.06
C HIS A 86 -11.47 -6.47 -9.55
N SER A 87 -10.70 -5.71 -8.79
CA SER A 87 -10.99 -5.47 -7.36
C SER A 87 -12.41 -4.92 -7.24
N SER A 88 -13.36 -5.76 -6.82
CA SER A 88 -14.79 -5.54 -7.07
C SER A 88 -15.51 -4.82 -5.92
N ARG A 89 -14.95 -4.80 -4.69
CA ARG A 89 -15.35 -3.93 -3.56
C ARG A 89 -14.41 -4.03 -2.33
N PRO A 90 -13.92 -2.90 -1.78
CA PRO A 90 -13.91 -1.58 -2.41
C PRO A 90 -13.23 -1.63 -3.79
N GLU A 91 -13.69 -0.79 -4.73
CA GLU A 91 -13.15 -0.75 -6.10
C GLU A 91 -11.65 -0.47 -6.12
N TYR A 92 -11.19 0.29 -5.13
CA TYR A 92 -9.80 0.59 -4.87
C TYR A 92 -9.38 0.08 -3.48
N LEU A 93 -8.17 -0.47 -3.42
CA LEU A 93 -7.51 -0.98 -2.23
C LEU A 93 -6.59 0.09 -1.63
N PRO A 94 -6.53 0.25 -0.30
CA PRO A 94 -5.57 1.16 0.32
C PRO A 94 -4.14 0.67 0.04
N VAL A 95 -3.23 1.62 -0.18
CA VAL A 95 -1.80 1.33 -0.38
C VAL A 95 -1.01 1.77 0.84
N GLU A 96 -0.49 0.80 1.58
CA GLU A 96 0.23 1.02 2.86
C GLU A 96 1.73 0.71 2.78
N GLU A 97 2.15 0.01 1.73
CA GLU A 97 3.51 -0.46 1.50
C GLU A 97 4.14 0.22 0.27
N ASP A 98 5.47 0.20 0.19
CA ASP A 98 6.22 0.76 -0.94
C ASP A 98 6.13 -0.13 -2.21
N THR A 99 5.53 -1.31 -2.08
CA THR A 99 5.31 -2.28 -3.15
C THR A 99 3.92 -2.87 -2.98
N PHE A 100 3.15 -2.91 -4.06
CA PHE A 100 1.85 -3.56 -4.06
C PHE A 100 1.96 -4.94 -4.71
N CYS A 101 1.51 -5.98 -4.02
CA CYS A 101 1.60 -7.35 -4.50
C CYS A 101 0.24 -8.05 -4.57
N LEU A 102 0.00 -8.74 -5.68
CA LEU A 102 -1.16 -9.57 -5.95
C LEU A 102 -0.71 -11.01 -6.19
N MET A 103 -1.29 -11.97 -5.48
CA MET A 103 -1.09 -13.39 -5.74
C MET A 103 -2.36 -13.96 -6.38
N ILE A 104 -2.18 -14.71 -7.46
CA ILE A 104 -3.25 -15.46 -8.10
C ILE A 104 -2.94 -16.93 -7.91
N ARG A 105 -3.88 -17.66 -7.32
CA ARG A 105 -3.75 -19.06 -6.95
C ARG A 105 -4.82 -19.90 -7.62
N ALA A 106 -4.40 -21.02 -8.19
CA ALA A 106 -5.29 -22.10 -8.59
C ALA A 106 -5.45 -23.05 -7.40
N ASP A 107 -6.65 -23.14 -6.85
CA ASP A 107 -6.96 -23.95 -5.67
C ASP A 107 -7.16 -25.42 -6.04
N GLY A 108 -6.07 -26.16 -5.98
CA GLY A 108 -6.07 -27.59 -6.26
C GLY A 108 -6.60 -28.45 -5.11
N GLY A 109 -7.34 -29.51 -5.48
CA GLY A 109 -7.53 -30.74 -4.71
C GLY A 109 -6.97 -31.95 -5.48
N PHE A 110 -6.91 -33.14 -4.86
CA PHE A 110 -6.33 -34.37 -5.44
C PHE A 110 -6.79 -34.68 -6.88
N PHE A 111 -8.01 -34.26 -7.24
CA PHE A 111 -8.65 -34.52 -8.53
C PHE A 111 -8.94 -33.26 -9.36
N SER A 112 -8.80 -32.04 -8.82
CA SER A 112 -9.08 -30.81 -9.58
C SER A 112 -7.85 -30.39 -10.38
N ARG A 113 -7.99 -30.43 -11.71
CA ARG A 113 -7.01 -29.85 -12.64
C ARG A 113 -7.44 -28.43 -12.97
N GLU A 114 -7.51 -27.59 -11.95
CA GLU A 114 -7.76 -26.18 -12.16
C GLU A 114 -6.66 -25.60 -13.02
N ARG A 115 -7.08 -24.94 -14.09
CA ARG A 115 -6.22 -24.50 -15.15
C ARG A 115 -6.76 -23.22 -15.74
N PHE A 116 -6.00 -22.15 -15.64
CA PHE A 116 -6.35 -20.89 -16.27
C PHE A 116 -5.09 -20.21 -16.80
N TRP A 117 -5.29 -19.42 -17.86
CA TRP A 117 -4.23 -18.66 -18.51
C TRP A 117 -4.38 -17.19 -18.16
N ILE A 118 -3.41 -16.64 -17.42
CA ILE A 118 -3.33 -15.21 -17.11
C ILE A 118 -2.62 -14.52 -18.27
N LYS A 119 -3.32 -13.58 -18.91
CA LYS A 119 -2.79 -12.82 -20.06
C LYS A 119 -2.07 -11.55 -19.61
N SER A 120 -2.69 -10.78 -18.73
CA SER A 120 -2.16 -9.51 -18.24
C SER A 120 -2.71 -9.20 -16.86
N VAL A 121 -1.94 -8.40 -16.12
CA VAL A 121 -2.35 -7.81 -14.85
C VAL A 121 -2.13 -6.31 -14.97
N ALA A 122 -3.07 -5.52 -14.45
CA ALA A 122 -3.00 -4.06 -14.45
C ALA A 122 -3.24 -3.52 -13.04
N PHE A 123 -2.49 -2.47 -12.69
CA PHE A 123 -2.63 -1.73 -11.44
C PHE A 123 -2.83 -0.25 -11.77
N ASP A 124 -4.01 0.26 -11.45
CA ASP A 124 -4.36 1.66 -11.62
C ASP A 124 -4.30 2.36 -10.28
N PHE A 125 -3.26 3.15 -10.06
CA PHE A 125 -3.07 3.90 -8.82
C PHE A 125 -3.75 5.27 -8.91
N LYS A 126 -4.55 5.59 -7.90
CA LYS A 126 -4.93 6.97 -7.62
C LYS A 126 -3.79 7.63 -6.87
N THR A 127 -3.20 8.66 -7.47
CA THR A 127 -2.13 9.44 -6.85
C THR A 127 -2.62 10.83 -6.47
N LEU A 128 -2.05 11.32 -5.39
CA LEU A 128 -2.10 12.72 -5.02
C LEU A 128 -0.94 13.47 -5.63
N LYS A 129 -1.23 14.59 -6.30
CA LYS A 129 -0.20 15.55 -6.68
C LYS A 129 0.26 16.31 -5.44
N ILE A 130 1.26 15.76 -4.76
CA ILE A 130 1.92 16.41 -3.63
C ILE A 130 3.00 17.34 -4.18
N PRO A 131 3.03 18.62 -3.78
CA PRO A 131 4.07 19.55 -4.19
C PRO A 131 5.49 19.06 -3.88
N GLN A 132 6.43 19.24 -4.82
CA GLN A 132 7.82 18.76 -4.70
C GLN A 132 8.54 19.26 -3.45
N ASN A 133 8.27 20.50 -3.05
CA ASN A 133 8.83 21.10 -1.83
C ASN A 133 8.40 20.36 -0.54
N ILE A 134 7.22 19.72 -0.52
CA ILE A 134 6.79 18.90 0.63
C ILE A 134 7.63 17.62 0.70
N TYR A 135 7.92 17.00 -0.45
CA TYR A 135 8.81 15.83 -0.49
C TYR A 135 10.24 16.16 -0.06
N GLU A 136 10.78 17.27 -0.54
CA GLU A 136 12.11 17.76 -0.17
C GLU A 136 12.21 18.00 1.34
N ARG A 137 11.26 18.74 1.91
CA ARG A 137 11.22 18.99 3.37
C ARG A 137 11.00 17.73 4.18
N ALA A 138 10.13 16.81 3.71
CA ALA A 138 9.91 15.54 4.39
C ALA A 138 11.22 14.74 4.46
N LYS A 139 11.98 14.70 3.36
CA LYS A 139 13.29 14.04 3.31
C LYS A 139 14.32 14.70 4.24
N GLU A 140 14.38 16.03 4.27
CA GLU A 140 15.27 16.79 5.16
C GLU A 140 14.97 16.53 6.65
N GLU A 141 13.69 16.43 7.01
CA GLU A 141 13.24 16.21 8.38
C GLU A 141 13.19 14.72 8.78
N GLY A 142 13.57 13.81 7.88
CA GLY A 142 13.52 12.36 8.09
C GLY A 142 12.10 11.79 8.19
N ALA A 143 11.10 12.49 7.66
CA ALA A 143 9.71 12.05 7.59
C ALA A 143 9.45 11.19 6.36
N ARG A 144 8.38 10.38 6.42
CA ARG A 144 7.95 9.51 5.33
C ARG A 144 6.59 9.92 4.82
N ILE A 145 6.39 9.94 3.50
CA ILE A 145 5.08 10.17 2.89
C ILE A 145 4.58 8.84 2.37
N ARG A 146 3.37 8.43 2.79
CA ARG A 146 2.69 7.24 2.25
C ARG A 146 1.24 7.59 1.96
N GLY A 147 0.85 7.42 0.70
CA GLY A 147 -0.47 7.80 0.21
C GLY A 147 -0.81 9.25 0.54
N ARG A 148 -1.88 9.45 1.31
CA ARG A 148 -2.37 10.78 1.70
C ARG A 148 -1.77 11.32 2.99
N TYR A 149 -0.84 10.59 3.60
CA TYR A 149 -0.38 10.87 4.95
C TYR A 149 1.12 11.10 5.01
N LEU A 150 1.50 12.04 5.87
CA LEU A 150 2.85 12.30 6.31
C LEU A 150 3.06 11.62 7.67
N TYR A 151 4.08 10.77 7.76
CA TYR A 151 4.51 10.07 8.97
C TYR A 151 5.76 10.75 9.50
N VAL A 152 5.64 11.36 10.68
CA VAL A 152 6.69 12.14 11.31
C VAL A 152 7.10 11.49 12.61
N GLU A 153 8.38 11.19 12.72
CA GLU A 153 8.95 10.60 13.93
C GLU A 153 9.66 11.67 14.77
N ALA A 154 9.40 11.63 16.08
CA ALA A 154 10.09 12.46 17.05
C ALA A 154 10.28 11.72 18.37
N LYS A 155 11.27 12.17 19.13
CA LYS A 155 11.63 11.62 20.43
C LYS A 155 11.55 12.71 21.49
N GLY A 156 10.91 12.40 22.59
CA GLY A 156 10.89 13.23 23.79
C GLY A 156 11.71 12.58 24.88
N LEU A 157 12.64 13.33 25.46
CA LEU A 157 13.55 12.81 26.48
C LEU A 157 12.84 12.72 27.85
N TYR A 158 13.23 11.74 28.66
CA TYR A 158 12.76 11.67 30.05
C TYR A 158 13.30 12.85 30.85
N THR A 159 12.37 13.66 31.36
CA THR A 159 12.67 14.81 32.22
C THR A 159 11.69 14.86 33.38
N GLY A 160 12.11 15.44 34.52
CA GLY A 160 11.26 15.61 35.69
C GLY A 160 11.21 14.38 36.61
N SER A 161 10.21 14.34 37.49
CA SER A 161 10.05 13.27 38.49
C SER A 161 9.58 11.96 37.84
N GLU A 162 9.93 10.83 38.45
CA GLU A 162 9.62 9.49 37.93
C GLU A 162 8.12 9.25 37.66
N SER A 163 7.25 9.81 38.51
CA SER A 163 5.79 9.73 38.35
C SER A 163 5.23 10.43 37.12
N GLN A 164 5.96 11.40 36.54
CA GLN A 164 5.49 12.22 35.41
C GLN A 164 6.41 12.14 34.18
N ARG A 165 7.63 11.61 34.32
CA ARG A 165 8.65 11.60 33.26
C ARG A 165 8.12 11.04 31.95
N ARG A 166 7.32 9.97 32.01
CA ARG A 166 6.74 9.33 30.82
C ARG A 166 5.73 10.22 30.13
N ALA A 167 4.81 10.82 30.89
CA ALA A 167 3.79 11.70 30.32
C ALA A 167 4.42 12.97 29.72
N LEU A 168 5.47 13.51 30.35
CA LEU A 168 6.21 14.67 29.86
C LEU A 168 7.00 14.34 28.59
N ALA A 169 7.75 13.23 28.58
CA ALA A 169 8.47 12.75 27.41
C ALA A 169 7.53 12.55 26.21
N ARG A 170 6.38 11.88 26.43
CA ARG A 170 5.38 11.66 25.40
C ARG A 170 4.85 12.97 24.83
N ARG A 171 4.48 13.93 25.69
CA ARG A 171 3.99 15.24 25.26
C ARG A 171 5.06 16.00 24.46
N ALA A 172 6.31 15.98 24.91
CA ALA A 172 7.42 16.61 24.20
C ALA A 172 7.62 15.99 22.81
N ALA A 173 7.58 14.65 22.72
CA ALA A 173 7.68 13.93 21.44
C ALA A 173 6.55 14.32 20.47
N VAL A 174 5.30 14.36 20.95
CA VAL A 174 4.14 14.76 20.13
C VAL A 174 4.29 16.21 19.65
N VAL A 175 4.64 17.14 20.54
CA VAL A 175 4.83 18.55 20.18
C VAL A 175 5.93 18.71 19.13
N GLU A 176 7.03 17.98 19.27
CA GLU A 176 8.13 18.03 18.31
C GLU A 176 7.73 17.42 16.95
N ALA A 177 7.01 16.28 16.95
CA ALA A 177 6.47 15.70 15.72
C ALA A 177 5.50 16.66 15.02
N MET A 178 4.64 17.35 15.78
CA MET A 178 3.74 18.37 15.24
C MET A 178 4.51 19.55 14.64
N ARG A 179 5.57 20.03 15.29
CA ARG A 179 6.42 21.12 14.76
C ARG A 179 7.14 20.74 13.47
N LYS A 180 7.63 19.52 13.38
CA LYS A 180 8.20 18.98 12.15
C LYS A 180 7.14 18.93 11.04
N ALA A 181 5.98 18.35 11.34
CA ALA A 181 4.87 18.27 10.38
C ALA A 181 4.40 19.65 9.88
N THR A 182 4.26 20.66 10.75
CA THR A 182 3.88 22.03 10.33
C THR A 182 4.92 22.67 9.41
N ARG A 183 6.23 22.48 9.71
CA ARG A 183 7.31 22.95 8.82
C ARG A 183 7.28 22.27 7.44
N ILE A 184 7.10 20.95 7.43
CA ILE A 184 7.05 20.16 6.18
C ILE A 184 5.87 20.60 5.33
N LEU A 185 4.68 20.64 5.93
CA LEU A 185 3.44 20.97 5.21
C LEU A 185 3.27 22.48 4.95
N GLY A 186 4.06 23.34 5.59
CA GLY A 186 3.98 24.79 5.44
C GLY A 186 2.69 25.40 6.01
N THR A 187 2.08 24.75 7.02
CA THR A 187 0.84 25.20 7.67
C THR A 187 1.11 25.63 9.11
N GLN A 188 0.27 26.54 9.64
CA GLN A 188 0.33 26.96 11.05
C GLN A 188 -0.48 26.04 11.98
N GLU A 189 -1.42 25.26 11.45
CA GLU A 189 -2.30 24.37 12.23
C GLU A 189 -2.45 23.01 11.56
N LEU A 190 -2.18 21.94 12.33
CA LEU A 190 -2.49 20.57 11.93
C LEU A 190 -3.89 20.21 12.41
N LYS A 191 -4.74 19.77 11.49
CA LYS A 191 -6.06 19.20 11.80
C LYS A 191 -6.01 17.70 11.56
N ASN A 192 -6.73 16.94 12.40
CA ASN A 192 -6.97 15.50 12.22
C ASN A 192 -5.70 14.62 12.13
N PHE A 193 -4.70 14.86 13.01
CA PHE A 193 -3.55 13.97 13.13
C PHE A 193 -3.80 12.86 14.17
N GLU A 194 -3.08 11.75 14.03
CA GLU A 194 -3.16 10.59 14.94
C GLU A 194 -1.74 10.17 15.39
N VAL A 195 -1.64 9.68 16.62
CA VAL A 195 -0.42 9.02 17.11
C VAL A 195 -0.51 7.54 16.78
N MET A 196 0.30 7.09 15.82
CA MET A 196 0.24 5.71 15.30
C MET A 196 1.04 4.72 16.13
N GLU A 197 2.22 5.14 16.58
CA GLU A 197 3.15 4.28 17.31
C GLU A 197 3.77 5.06 18.47
N GLU A 198 3.93 4.34 19.59
CA GLU A 198 4.70 4.79 20.74
C GLU A 198 5.70 3.69 21.12
N GLY A 199 6.98 4.05 21.22
CA GLY A 199 8.04 3.16 21.67
C GLY A 199 8.77 3.76 22.87
N GLU A 200 8.99 2.98 23.92
CA GLU A 200 9.91 3.36 24.99
C GLU A 200 11.35 3.10 24.55
N GLU A 201 12.22 4.08 24.77
CA GLU A 201 13.67 3.99 24.59
C GLU A 201 14.36 4.24 25.94
N GLU A 202 15.66 3.93 26.04
CA GLU A 202 16.41 4.03 27.30
C GLU A 202 16.34 5.43 27.94
N ASP A 203 16.32 6.47 27.13
CA ASP A 203 16.39 7.89 27.51
C ASP A 203 15.12 8.68 27.16
N GLY A 204 14.07 8.04 26.64
CA GLY A 204 12.84 8.75 26.28
C GLY A 204 11.73 7.91 25.67
N ILE A 205 10.82 8.61 24.98
CA ILE A 205 9.70 8.02 24.24
C ILE A 205 9.77 8.50 22.80
N ARG A 206 9.73 7.54 21.88
CA ARG A 206 9.59 7.74 20.44
C ARG A 206 8.12 7.73 20.07
N VAL A 207 7.69 8.70 19.27
CA VAL A 207 6.33 8.81 18.76
C VAL A 207 6.36 8.94 17.24
N VAL A 208 5.47 8.22 16.56
CA VAL A 208 5.19 8.41 15.13
C VAL A 208 3.82 9.06 14.97
N LEU A 209 3.83 10.28 14.44
CA LEU A 209 2.63 11.07 14.14
C LEU A 209 2.22 10.84 12.68
N MET A 210 0.97 10.47 12.44
CA MET A 210 0.37 10.42 11.11
C MET A 210 -0.48 11.68 10.90
N VAL A 211 -0.17 12.42 9.83
CA VAL A 211 -0.80 13.71 9.53
C VAL A 211 -1.34 13.68 8.10
N PRO A 212 -2.62 13.99 7.86
CA PRO A 212 -3.14 14.09 6.51
C PRO A 212 -2.48 15.26 5.77
N ILE A 213 -2.04 15.02 4.55
CA ILE A 213 -1.48 16.06 3.69
C ILE A 213 -2.64 16.91 3.17
N PRO A 214 -2.64 18.23 3.38
CA PRO A 214 -3.67 19.13 2.86
C PRO A 214 -3.46 19.30 1.37
N VAL A 215 -4.04 18.39 0.60
CA VAL A 215 -4.12 18.47 -0.84
C VAL A 215 -5.45 19.13 -1.14
N GLY A 216 -5.40 20.33 -1.74
CA GLY A 216 -6.60 21.05 -2.14
C GLY A 216 -7.52 20.10 -2.90
N GLU A 217 -8.75 19.94 -2.39
CA GLU A 217 -9.84 19.47 -3.22
C GLU A 217 -9.84 20.41 -4.41
N GLY A 218 -9.46 19.89 -5.58
CA GLY A 218 -9.65 20.65 -6.80
C GLY A 218 -11.14 20.93 -6.84
N ASN A 219 -11.53 22.19 -6.69
CA ASN A 219 -12.84 22.61 -7.16
C ASN A 219 -12.91 22.13 -8.62
N ASP A 220 -13.81 21.20 -8.91
CA ASP A 220 -14.24 20.88 -10.27
C ASP A 220 -15.08 22.05 -10.83
N LYS A 221 -14.55 23.27 -10.71
CA LYS A 221 -15.10 24.52 -11.20
C LYS A 221 -13.95 25.48 -11.47
N GLU A 222 -13.51 25.53 -12.72
CA GLU A 222 -12.80 26.60 -13.41
C GLU A 222 -12.35 25.98 -14.74
N GLU A 223 -12.71 26.41 -15.95
CA GLU A 223 -13.60 27.43 -16.50
C GLU A 223 -13.92 26.98 -17.95
#